data_AF-A0A6I9P7W3-F1
#
_entry.id   AF-A0A6I9P7W3-F1
#
_cell.length_a   1.000
_cell.length_b   1.000
_cell.length_c   1.000
_cell.angle_alpha   90.00
_cell.angle_beta   90.00
_cell.angle_gamma   90.00
#
_symmetry.space_group_name_H-M   'P 1'
#
loop_
_entity.id
_entity.type
_entity.pdbx_description
1 polymer ?
#
loop_
_entity_poly.entity_id
_entity_poly.type
_entity_poly.pdbx_seq_one_letter_code
_entity_poly.pdbx_strand_id
1 'polypeptide(L)'
;MVTADAHPANAQSCAAGDFRSAFTKRYLKEFGFTIPDRPIMVDDIRVRGCGKSGIKSVYKTKTGRGQAKPVTMTKCYFEEGYLDTGVYLWEELPSGHSIKGPAIIIDKNSTILVEPCCEARLTAGGDVCMTVGSDPHCALGTELNTVQLSIFSHRFMSIAEQMGRVLQRTSISTNIKERLDFSCAVFGPDGGLVSNAPHIPVHLGAMQETVQFQIRSLGNTLKEGDVILSNHPCAGGSHLPDLTVITPVFRKGVSSPVFFVASRGHHADIGGITPGSMPPHSTSLQQEGAVFISFKLVTGGVFQEEAVTEALMAPAQYPESSGTRNLHDNLSDLRAQVAANRRGSQLVGELIDSYGLAVVQAYMGYIQS
;
A
#
# COMPACT_ATOMS: atom_id res chain seq x y z
N MET A 1 12.65 -11.08 -8.18
CA MET A 1 12.85 -12.53 -8.44
C MET A 1 11.50 -13.18 -8.65
N VAL A 2 11.37 -13.96 -9.71
CA VAL A 2 10.13 -14.66 -10.10
C VAL A 2 10.41 -16.16 -10.06
N THR A 3 9.48 -16.93 -9.48
CA THR A 3 9.49 -18.40 -9.52
C THR A 3 8.25 -18.88 -10.27
N ALA A 4 8.37 -19.97 -11.01
CA ALA A 4 7.27 -20.61 -11.72
C ALA A 4 6.61 -21.75 -10.92
N ASP A 5 6.95 -21.95 -9.64
CA ASP A 5 6.44 -23.08 -8.83
C ASP A 5 4.90 -23.21 -8.82
N ALA A 6 4.18 -22.10 -8.90
CA ALA A 6 2.71 -22.07 -8.94
C ALA A 6 2.11 -21.99 -10.36
N HIS A 7 2.94 -22.07 -11.40
CA HIS A 7 2.59 -21.85 -12.80
C HIS A 7 3.14 -23.00 -13.66
N PRO A 8 2.35 -24.09 -13.86
CA PRO A 8 2.81 -25.26 -14.59
C PRO A 8 3.17 -24.94 -16.05
N ALA A 9 4.03 -25.76 -16.63
CA ALA A 9 4.48 -25.58 -18.00
C ALA A 9 3.31 -25.73 -19.00
N ASN A 10 3.35 -24.94 -20.07
CA ASN A 10 2.42 -24.99 -21.18
C ASN A 10 3.18 -25.02 -22.52
N ALA A 11 2.45 -25.12 -23.63
CA ALA A 11 3.04 -25.25 -24.97
C ALA A 11 3.96 -24.08 -25.38
N GLN A 12 3.87 -22.93 -24.70
CA GLN A 12 4.69 -21.75 -24.95
C GLN A 12 5.72 -21.46 -23.84
N SER A 13 5.86 -22.33 -22.84
CA SER A 13 6.80 -22.15 -21.74
C SER A 13 7.89 -23.21 -21.74
N CYS A 14 8.93 -23.01 -20.92
CA CYS A 14 9.94 -24.05 -20.71
C CYS A 14 9.39 -25.16 -19.81
N ALA A 15 10.10 -26.30 -19.77
CA ALA A 15 9.74 -27.46 -18.96
C ALA A 15 9.70 -27.16 -17.44
N ALA A 16 10.44 -26.15 -16.98
CA ALA A 16 10.50 -25.76 -15.58
C ALA A 16 9.31 -24.89 -15.12
N GLY A 17 8.40 -24.50 -16.04
CA GLY A 17 7.17 -23.76 -15.72
C GLY A 17 6.97 -22.50 -16.55
N ASP A 18 5.83 -21.85 -16.35
CA ASP A 18 5.47 -20.61 -17.03
C ASP A 18 5.96 -19.36 -16.27
N PHE A 19 7.22 -19.03 -16.50
CA PHE A 19 7.86 -17.82 -15.97
C PHE A 19 7.26 -16.52 -16.52
N ARG A 20 6.69 -16.53 -17.73
CA ARG A 20 6.05 -15.35 -18.32
C ARG A 20 4.81 -14.99 -17.51
N SER A 21 3.91 -15.94 -17.31
CA SER A 21 2.70 -15.72 -16.50
C SER A 21 3.05 -15.37 -15.04
N ALA A 22 4.03 -16.05 -14.46
CA ALA A 22 4.50 -15.72 -13.11
C ALA A 22 5.06 -14.30 -13.01
N PHE A 23 5.85 -13.86 -14.00
CA PHE A 23 6.37 -12.50 -14.07
C PHE A 23 5.25 -11.49 -14.25
N THR A 24 4.35 -11.69 -15.23
CA THR A 24 3.25 -10.75 -15.50
C THR A 24 2.31 -10.63 -14.31
N LYS A 25 1.98 -11.72 -13.63
CA LYS A 25 1.16 -11.69 -12.41
C LYS A 25 1.84 -10.95 -11.27
N ARG A 26 3.15 -11.16 -11.08
CA ARG A 26 3.93 -10.42 -10.08
C ARG A 26 4.06 -8.93 -10.46
N TYR A 27 4.33 -8.63 -11.71
CA TYR A 27 4.44 -7.27 -12.24
C TYR A 27 3.13 -6.52 -12.04
N LEU A 28 2.00 -7.13 -12.43
CA LEU A 28 0.68 -6.56 -12.19
C LEU A 28 0.47 -6.30 -10.70
N LYS A 29 0.77 -7.28 -9.83
CA LYS A 29 0.63 -7.14 -8.38
C LYS A 29 1.44 -5.98 -7.81
N GLU A 30 2.67 -5.79 -8.29
CA GLU A 30 3.58 -4.74 -7.82
C GLU A 30 3.25 -3.36 -8.40
N PHE A 31 2.95 -3.29 -9.71
CA PHE A 31 2.98 -2.04 -10.47
C PHE A 31 1.64 -1.41 -10.83
N GLY A 32 0.50 -2.13 -10.87
CA GLY A 32 -0.74 -1.47 -11.32
C GLY A 32 -1.36 -2.03 -12.56
N PHE A 33 -0.52 -2.36 -13.50
CA PHE A 33 -0.86 -2.47 -14.89
C PHE A 33 0.04 -3.51 -15.54
N THR A 34 -0.23 -3.78 -16.81
CA THR A 34 0.66 -4.54 -17.68
C THR A 34 1.00 -3.70 -18.90
N ILE A 35 2.14 -4.00 -19.52
CA ILE A 35 2.49 -3.47 -20.83
C ILE A 35 2.32 -4.63 -21.81
N PRO A 36 1.22 -4.69 -22.57
CA PRO A 36 1.01 -5.76 -23.54
C PRO A 36 2.14 -5.76 -24.57
N ASP A 37 2.46 -6.94 -25.09
CA ASP A 37 3.38 -7.16 -26.22
C ASP A 37 4.84 -6.71 -26.04
N ARG A 38 5.22 -6.21 -24.86
CA ARG A 38 6.63 -5.89 -24.55
C ARG A 38 7.45 -7.17 -24.31
N PRO A 39 8.62 -7.35 -24.97
CA PRO A 39 9.50 -8.47 -24.68
C PRO A 39 10.03 -8.39 -23.24
N ILE A 40 9.96 -9.52 -22.53
CA ILE A 40 10.51 -9.64 -21.17
C ILE A 40 11.97 -10.09 -21.30
N MET A 41 12.89 -9.28 -20.77
CA MET A 41 14.31 -9.60 -20.72
C MET A 41 14.66 -10.28 -19.39
N VAL A 42 15.40 -11.38 -19.46
CA VAL A 42 15.95 -12.05 -18.28
C VAL A 42 17.36 -11.52 -18.06
N ASP A 43 17.54 -10.78 -16.98
CA ASP A 43 18.83 -10.15 -16.62
C ASP A 43 19.71 -11.07 -15.75
N ASP A 44 19.10 -11.77 -14.78
CA ASP A 44 19.81 -12.61 -13.81
C ASP A 44 19.03 -13.91 -13.51
N ILE A 45 19.77 -15.01 -13.35
CA ILE A 45 19.24 -16.33 -12.98
C ILE A 45 19.87 -16.76 -11.66
N ARG A 46 19.03 -16.89 -10.61
CA ARG A 46 19.49 -17.34 -9.30
C ARG A 46 18.99 -18.74 -8.98
N VAL A 47 19.90 -19.60 -8.54
CA VAL A 47 19.60 -20.98 -8.11
C VAL A 47 19.74 -21.06 -6.60
N ARG A 48 18.68 -21.49 -5.90
CA ARG A 48 18.70 -21.73 -4.45
C ARG A 48 18.71 -23.23 -4.17
N GLY A 49 19.83 -23.74 -3.66
CA GLY A 49 19.92 -25.10 -3.13
C GLY A 49 19.39 -25.15 -1.68
N CYS A 50 18.40 -25.99 -1.41
CA CYS A 50 17.89 -26.24 -0.06
C CYS A 50 18.24 -27.67 0.36
N GLY A 51 19.11 -27.82 1.37
CA GLY A 51 19.41 -29.09 2.00
C GLY A 51 18.66 -29.26 3.32
N LYS A 52 18.12 -30.45 3.60
CA LYS A 52 17.60 -30.81 4.93
C LYS A 52 18.66 -31.61 5.67
N SER A 53 19.14 -31.11 6.81
CA SER A 53 20.14 -31.80 7.64
C SER A 53 19.61 -33.04 8.37
N GLY A 54 18.30 -33.27 8.36
CA GLY A 54 17.67 -34.39 9.07
C GLY A 54 17.64 -34.25 10.60
N ILE A 55 18.29 -33.22 11.15
CA ILE A 55 18.31 -32.92 12.58
C ILE A 55 16.91 -32.44 12.98
N LYS A 56 16.17 -33.29 13.69
CA LYS A 56 14.92 -32.89 14.34
C LYS A 56 15.29 -32.25 15.67
N SER A 57 14.80 -31.03 15.92
CA SER A 57 14.78 -30.48 17.28
C SER A 57 13.85 -31.37 18.11
N VAL A 58 14.42 -32.22 18.96
CA VAL A 58 13.65 -33.12 19.82
C VAL A 58 13.37 -32.38 21.12
N TYR A 59 12.32 -31.57 21.14
CA TYR A 59 11.72 -31.17 22.41
C TYR A 59 11.00 -32.38 23.00
N LYS A 60 11.34 -32.77 24.23
CA LYS A 60 10.62 -33.82 24.95
C LYS A 60 9.19 -33.34 25.17
N THR A 61 8.25 -33.93 24.44
CA THR A 61 6.82 -33.66 24.60
C THR A 61 6.39 -34.08 26.00
N LYS A 62 5.77 -33.17 26.77
CA LYS A 62 5.16 -33.52 28.05
C LYS A 62 3.84 -34.21 27.78
N THR A 63 3.87 -35.53 27.63
CA THR A 63 2.65 -36.34 27.49
C THR A 63 2.02 -36.55 28.87
N GLY A 64 1.00 -35.77 29.20
CA GLY A 64 0.16 -35.98 30.39
C GLY A 64 -1.31 -36.08 29.99
N ARG A 65 -2.03 -37.08 30.51
CA ARG A 65 -3.47 -37.30 30.28
C ARG A 65 -4.38 -36.62 31.33
N GLY A 66 -3.85 -35.68 32.12
CA GLY A 66 -4.61 -34.95 33.15
C GLY A 66 -5.23 -33.66 32.63
N GLN A 67 -6.42 -33.29 33.12
CA GLN A 67 -6.89 -31.91 33.04
C GLN A 67 -5.93 -31.02 33.83
N ALA A 68 -5.39 -29.97 33.21
CA ALA A 68 -4.60 -28.98 33.94
C ALA A 68 -5.53 -28.31 34.96
N LYS A 69 -5.11 -28.31 36.22
CA LYS A 69 -5.82 -27.60 37.28
C LYS A 69 -5.04 -26.34 37.63
N PRO A 70 -5.73 -25.23 37.92
CA PRO A 70 -5.05 -24.05 38.44
C PRO A 70 -4.41 -24.38 39.79
N VAL A 71 -3.17 -23.96 39.97
CA VAL A 71 -2.41 -24.08 41.23
C VAL A 71 -3.00 -23.14 42.28
N THR A 72 -3.49 -21.98 41.85
CA THR A 72 -4.22 -21.05 42.70
C THR A 72 -5.20 -20.21 41.87
N MET A 73 -6.13 -19.53 42.54
CA MET A 73 -7.01 -18.54 41.96
C MET A 73 -6.62 -17.16 42.50
N THR A 74 -6.58 -16.16 41.63
CA THR A 74 -6.31 -14.76 42.00
C THR A 74 -7.33 -13.83 41.34
N LYS A 75 -7.49 -12.61 41.86
CA LYS A 75 -8.32 -11.59 41.22
C LYS A 75 -7.47 -10.74 40.29
N CYS A 76 -7.80 -10.74 39.01
CA CYS A 76 -7.21 -9.85 38.01
C CYS A 76 -8.26 -8.87 37.51
N TYR A 77 -7.85 -7.62 37.26
CA TYR A 77 -8.71 -6.60 36.69
C TYR A 77 -8.64 -6.64 35.17
N PHE A 78 -9.79 -6.75 34.52
CA PHE A 78 -10.00 -6.63 33.07
C PHE A 78 -10.99 -5.50 32.78
N GLU A 79 -11.34 -5.25 31.52
CA GLU A 79 -12.31 -4.20 31.15
C GLU A 79 -13.68 -4.37 31.84
N GLU A 80 -14.13 -5.62 32.04
CA GLU A 80 -15.38 -5.95 32.73
C GLU A 80 -15.27 -5.87 34.27
N GLY A 81 -14.09 -5.55 34.81
CA GLY A 81 -13.81 -5.47 36.24
C GLY A 81 -12.94 -6.61 36.77
N TYR A 82 -13.01 -6.87 38.07
CA TYR A 82 -12.23 -7.93 38.72
C TYR A 82 -12.84 -9.31 38.43
N LEU A 83 -12.08 -10.18 37.76
CA LEU A 83 -12.47 -11.56 37.46
C LEU A 83 -11.56 -12.56 38.21
N ASP A 84 -12.15 -13.66 38.65
CA ASP A 84 -11.41 -14.77 39.24
C ASP A 84 -10.62 -15.50 38.14
N THR A 85 -9.30 -15.48 38.29
CA THR A 85 -8.33 -15.87 37.25
C THR A 85 -7.49 -17.04 37.75
N GLY A 86 -7.50 -18.14 37.02
CA GLY A 86 -6.74 -19.34 37.35
C GLY A 86 -5.24 -19.17 37.03
N VAL A 87 -4.38 -19.50 37.98
CA VAL A 87 -2.92 -19.46 37.81
C VAL A 87 -2.41 -20.88 37.57
N TYR A 88 -1.74 -21.08 36.44
CA TYR A 88 -1.17 -22.34 35.99
C TYR A 88 0.36 -22.24 35.96
N LEU A 89 1.05 -23.30 36.35
CA LEU A 89 2.50 -23.39 36.22
C LEU A 89 2.86 -24.10 34.91
N TRP A 90 3.68 -23.46 34.09
CA TRP A 90 4.20 -24.01 32.83
C TRP A 90 4.78 -25.41 32.98
N GLU A 91 5.43 -25.67 34.11
CA GLU A 91 6.06 -26.95 34.37
C GLU A 91 5.06 -28.11 34.49
N GLU A 92 3.84 -27.81 34.89
CA GLU A 92 2.77 -28.79 35.17
C GLU A 92 1.80 -28.96 34.00
N LEU A 93 1.90 -28.11 32.97
CA LEU A 93 1.01 -28.16 31.80
C LEU A 93 1.45 -29.24 30.79
N PRO A 94 0.55 -30.17 30.42
CA PRO A 94 0.84 -31.14 29.38
C PRO A 94 0.72 -30.51 27.98
N SER A 95 1.52 -31.01 27.04
CA SER A 95 1.48 -30.59 25.64
C SER A 95 0.13 -30.93 25.00
N GLY A 96 -0.40 -30.01 24.18
CA GLY A 96 -1.69 -30.15 23.52
C GLY A 96 -2.89 -29.68 24.35
N HIS A 97 -2.69 -29.30 25.61
CA HIS A 97 -3.74 -28.74 26.45
C HIS A 97 -4.10 -27.31 26.05
N SER A 98 -5.35 -26.95 26.28
CA SER A 98 -5.91 -25.65 25.94
C SER A 98 -6.51 -25.01 27.18
N ILE A 99 -6.11 -23.79 27.47
CA ILE A 99 -6.52 -23.01 28.64
C ILE A 99 -7.32 -21.82 28.13
N LYS A 100 -8.60 -21.76 28.50
CA LYS A 100 -9.44 -20.61 28.21
C LYS A 100 -9.19 -19.51 29.25
N GLY A 101 -9.13 -18.27 28.78
CA GLY A 101 -9.05 -17.12 29.66
C GLY A 101 -10.36 -16.87 30.43
N PRO A 102 -10.32 -16.09 31.53
CA PRO A 102 -9.14 -15.44 32.08
C PRO A 102 -8.22 -16.43 32.82
N ALA A 103 -6.93 -16.45 32.45
CA ALA A 103 -5.93 -17.31 33.09
C ALA A 103 -4.52 -16.68 33.09
N ILE A 104 -3.69 -17.05 34.05
CA ILE A 104 -2.26 -16.70 34.08
C ILE A 104 -1.46 -17.99 33.95
N ILE A 105 -0.49 -18.01 33.05
CA ILE A 105 0.48 -19.10 32.92
C ILE A 105 1.84 -18.56 33.33
N ILE A 106 2.42 -19.11 34.39
CA ILE A 106 3.73 -18.72 34.92
C ILE A 106 4.77 -19.74 34.49
N ASP A 107 5.78 -19.26 33.77
CA ASP A 107 7.03 -19.97 33.51
C ASP A 107 8.17 -19.34 34.33
N LYS A 108 9.32 -20.01 34.41
CA LYS A 108 10.52 -19.51 35.11
C LYS A 108 10.95 -18.11 34.66
N ASN A 109 10.74 -17.79 33.39
CA ASN A 109 11.25 -16.55 32.79
C ASN A 109 10.14 -15.65 32.22
N SER A 110 8.87 -16.05 32.32
CA SER A 110 7.77 -15.27 31.73
C SER A 110 6.44 -15.52 32.43
N THR A 111 5.57 -14.52 32.38
CA THR A 111 4.19 -14.60 32.84
C THR A 111 3.29 -14.27 31.67
N ILE A 112 2.46 -15.23 31.26
CA ILE A 112 1.54 -15.07 30.13
C ILE A 112 0.14 -14.87 30.69
N LEU A 113 -0.46 -13.72 30.42
CA LEU A 113 -1.87 -13.47 30.70
C LEU A 113 -2.71 -13.89 29.49
N VAL A 114 -3.65 -14.80 29.72
CA VAL A 114 -4.67 -15.21 28.75
C VAL A 114 -5.93 -14.44 29.09
N GLU A 115 -6.23 -13.43 28.29
CA GLU A 115 -7.38 -12.55 28.50
C GLU A 115 -8.73 -13.28 28.30
N PRO A 116 -9.85 -12.73 28.83
CA PRO A 116 -11.18 -13.18 28.47
C PRO A 116 -11.35 -13.32 26.94
N CYS A 117 -12.15 -14.30 26.51
CA CYS A 117 -12.35 -14.65 25.11
C CYS A 117 -11.08 -15.16 24.36
N CYS A 118 -9.92 -15.22 24.99
CA CYS A 118 -8.73 -15.87 24.41
C CYS A 118 -8.57 -17.31 24.89
N GLU A 119 -7.87 -18.10 24.09
CA GLU A 119 -7.52 -19.49 24.38
C GLU A 119 -6.03 -19.73 24.11
N ALA A 120 -5.30 -20.15 25.13
CA ALA A 120 -3.89 -20.50 25.02
C ALA A 120 -3.72 -22.01 24.89
N ARG A 121 -3.11 -22.46 23.80
CA ARG A 121 -2.83 -23.86 23.53
C ARG A 121 -1.33 -24.13 23.53
N LEU A 122 -0.89 -25.11 24.31
CA LEU A 122 0.50 -25.55 24.28
C LEU A 122 0.74 -26.46 23.08
N THR A 123 1.68 -26.11 22.21
CA THR A 123 2.04 -26.93 21.05
C THR A 123 2.86 -28.15 21.50
N ALA A 124 2.95 -29.17 20.63
CA ALA A 124 3.82 -30.32 20.89
C ALA A 124 5.31 -29.93 20.95
N GLY A 125 5.68 -28.79 20.37
CA GLY A 125 7.03 -28.22 20.39
C GLY A 125 7.36 -27.42 21.65
N GLY A 126 6.37 -27.17 22.51
CA GLY A 126 6.54 -26.34 23.72
C GLY A 126 6.31 -24.84 23.48
N ASP A 127 5.71 -24.46 22.35
CA ASP A 127 5.28 -23.07 22.13
C ASP A 127 3.89 -22.84 22.74
N VAL A 128 3.55 -21.57 22.97
CA VAL A 128 2.16 -21.16 23.27
C VAL A 128 1.54 -20.57 22.01
N CYS A 129 0.48 -21.21 21.52
CA CYS A 129 -0.36 -20.70 20.47
C CYS A 129 -1.57 -20.00 21.12
N MET A 130 -1.65 -18.67 20.98
CA MET A 130 -2.78 -17.88 21.45
C MET A 130 -3.82 -17.77 20.34
N THR A 131 -5.04 -18.23 20.60
CA THR A 131 -6.20 -17.96 19.76
C THR A 131 -6.98 -16.81 20.41
N VAL A 132 -7.05 -15.68 19.73
CA VAL A 132 -7.85 -14.54 20.19
C VAL A 132 -9.26 -14.72 19.66
N GLY A 133 -10.23 -14.89 20.55
CA GLY A 133 -11.64 -14.95 20.17
C GLY A 133 -12.14 -13.61 19.66
N SER A 134 -13.28 -13.65 18.97
CA SER A 134 -13.98 -12.44 18.55
C SER A 134 -14.61 -11.80 19.79
N ASP A 135 -14.14 -10.63 20.19
CA ASP A 135 -14.81 -9.84 21.22
C ASP A 135 -16.17 -9.35 20.67
N PRO A 136 -17.31 -9.77 21.26
CA PRO A 136 -18.63 -9.31 20.83
C PRO A 136 -18.87 -7.81 21.10
N HIS A 137 -18.07 -7.15 21.93
CA HIS A 137 -18.13 -5.70 22.16
C HIS A 137 -17.35 -4.87 21.13
N CYS A 138 -16.55 -5.50 20.26
CA CYS A 138 -15.70 -4.81 19.29
C CYS A 138 -16.29 -4.81 17.87
N ALA A 139 -17.62 -4.72 17.74
CA ALA A 139 -18.24 -4.29 16.49
C ALA A 139 -18.08 -2.77 16.39
N LEU A 140 -16.92 -2.34 15.88
CA LEU A 140 -16.55 -0.94 15.80
C LEU A 140 -17.59 -0.17 14.96
N GLY A 141 -18.31 0.75 15.62
CA GLY A 141 -19.34 1.56 14.98
C GLY A 141 -18.79 2.81 14.30
N THR A 142 -19.69 3.63 13.75
CA THR A 142 -19.34 4.95 13.19
C THR A 142 -19.12 6.03 14.24
N GLU A 143 -19.42 5.74 15.51
CA GLU A 143 -19.28 6.69 16.62
C GLU A 143 -17.80 6.97 16.95
N LEU A 144 -17.51 8.21 17.36
CA LEU A 144 -16.17 8.65 17.70
C LEU A 144 -15.63 7.94 18.95
N ASN A 145 -14.55 7.18 18.78
CA ASN A 145 -13.74 6.64 19.86
C ASN A 145 -12.31 7.19 19.75
N THR A 146 -11.78 7.74 20.84
CA THR A 146 -10.48 8.44 20.85
C THR A 146 -9.29 7.51 20.58
N VAL A 147 -9.33 6.27 21.08
CA VAL A 147 -8.31 5.26 20.82
C VAL A 147 -8.35 4.85 19.35
N GLN A 148 -9.55 4.62 18.82
CA GLN A 148 -9.71 4.27 17.42
C GLN A 148 -9.33 5.42 16.48
N LEU A 149 -9.62 6.68 16.85
CA LEU A 149 -9.19 7.84 16.09
C LEU A 149 -7.67 7.86 15.89
N SER A 150 -6.91 7.60 16.96
CA SER A 150 -5.45 7.47 16.88
C SER A 150 -5.03 6.31 15.97
N ILE A 151 -5.67 5.14 16.12
CA ILE A 151 -5.39 3.96 15.28
C ILE A 151 -5.65 4.26 13.81
N PHE A 152 -6.80 4.84 13.46
CA PHE A 152 -7.15 5.20 12.09
C PHE A 152 -6.20 6.25 11.52
N SER A 153 -5.85 7.28 12.28
CA SER A 153 -4.87 8.29 11.87
C SER A 153 -3.52 7.66 11.52
N HIS A 154 -2.99 6.79 12.38
CA HIS A 154 -1.75 6.06 12.09
C HIS A 154 -1.88 5.08 10.93
N ARG A 155 -3.04 4.44 10.73
CA ARG A 155 -3.29 3.57 9.58
C ARG A 155 -3.30 4.36 8.27
N PHE A 156 -4.02 5.48 8.19
CA PHE A 156 -4.01 6.33 7.00
C PHE A 156 -2.62 6.92 6.71
N MET A 157 -1.88 7.33 7.74
CA MET A 157 -0.50 7.77 7.59
C MET A 157 0.40 6.63 7.06
N SER A 158 0.27 5.43 7.63
CA SER A 158 1.03 4.25 7.18
C SER A 158 0.76 3.92 5.72
N ILE A 159 -0.46 4.13 5.22
CA ILE A 159 -0.79 3.95 3.80
C ILE A 159 0.05 4.91 2.94
N ALA A 160 0.01 6.20 3.24
CA ALA A 160 0.77 7.22 2.52
C ALA A 160 2.28 6.94 2.55
N GLU A 161 2.83 6.54 3.70
CA GLU A 161 4.25 6.16 3.81
C GLU A 161 4.59 4.91 2.99
N GLN A 162 3.72 3.91 2.98
CA GLN A 162 3.94 2.70 2.18
C GLN A 162 3.91 3.00 0.68
N MET A 163 3.02 3.89 0.24
CA MET A 163 3.06 4.41 -1.14
C MET A 163 4.40 5.08 -1.43
N GLY A 164 4.87 5.96 -0.54
CA GLY A 164 6.16 6.66 -0.69
C GLY A 164 7.36 5.71 -0.76
N ARG A 165 7.40 4.67 0.08
CA ARG A 165 8.46 3.63 0.03
C ARG A 165 8.44 2.86 -1.30
N VAL A 166 7.26 2.58 -1.87
CA VAL A 166 7.15 1.94 -3.19
C VAL A 166 7.67 2.88 -4.27
N LEU A 167 7.24 4.15 -4.26
CA LEU A 167 7.67 5.16 -5.22
C LEU A 167 9.20 5.31 -5.22
N GLN A 168 9.80 5.53 -4.05
CA GLN A 168 11.24 5.67 -3.90
C GLN A 168 12.01 4.44 -4.43
N ARG A 169 11.54 3.23 -4.13
CA ARG A 169 12.24 1.99 -4.52
C ARG A 169 12.15 1.67 -6.00
N THR A 170 11.07 2.09 -6.65
CA THR A 170 10.78 1.72 -8.05
C THR A 170 11.14 2.82 -9.05
N SER A 171 11.30 4.06 -8.59
CA SER A 171 11.79 5.17 -9.41
C SER A 171 13.26 5.01 -9.77
N ILE A 172 13.66 5.62 -10.89
CA ILE A 172 15.04 5.59 -11.37
C ILE A 172 15.70 6.98 -11.37
N SER A 173 14.92 8.06 -11.44
CA SER A 173 15.51 9.40 -11.39
C SER A 173 16.09 9.72 -10.03
N THR A 174 17.18 10.49 -10.03
CA THR A 174 17.86 10.96 -8.82
C THR A 174 16.96 11.87 -7.98
N ASN A 175 16.09 12.66 -8.60
CA ASN A 175 15.17 13.56 -7.90
C ASN A 175 14.20 12.78 -7.00
N ILE A 176 13.54 11.74 -7.53
CA ILE A 176 12.56 10.99 -6.75
C ILE A 176 13.26 9.98 -5.83
N LYS A 177 14.28 9.26 -6.34
CA LYS A 177 14.91 8.15 -5.61
C LYS A 177 15.82 8.61 -4.47
N GLU A 178 16.66 9.60 -4.74
CA GLU A 178 17.74 10.03 -3.84
C GLU A 178 17.43 11.35 -3.14
N ARG A 179 16.88 12.34 -3.86
CA ARG A 179 16.51 13.63 -3.27
C ARG A 179 15.15 13.61 -2.56
N LEU A 180 14.37 12.55 -2.76
CA LEU A 180 13.02 12.36 -2.20
C LEU A 180 12.05 13.49 -2.58
N ASP A 181 12.19 13.99 -3.80
CA ASP A 181 11.37 15.06 -4.35
C ASP A 181 10.02 14.52 -4.84
N PHE A 182 9.23 14.02 -3.89
CA PHE A 182 7.91 13.48 -4.13
C PHE A 182 7.01 13.56 -2.89
N SER A 183 5.71 13.35 -3.06
CA SER A 183 4.77 13.15 -1.96
C SER A 183 3.67 12.17 -2.35
N CYS A 184 3.13 11.47 -1.36
CA CYS A 184 2.09 10.47 -1.53
C CYS A 184 0.99 10.73 -0.52
N ALA A 185 -0.26 10.74 -0.96
CA ALA A 185 -1.38 11.13 -0.13
C ALA A 185 -2.63 10.31 -0.39
N VAL A 186 -3.47 10.21 0.64
CA VAL A 186 -4.79 9.60 0.62
C VAL A 186 -5.84 10.71 0.75
N PHE A 187 -6.89 10.63 -0.04
CA PHE A 187 -7.96 11.62 -0.11
C PHE A 187 -9.32 10.95 0.03
N GLY A 188 -10.26 11.66 0.64
CA GLY A 188 -11.64 11.24 0.78
C GLY A 188 -12.39 11.18 -0.56
N PRO A 189 -13.66 10.73 -0.57
CA PRO A 189 -14.48 10.64 -1.77
C PRO A 189 -14.74 12.00 -2.44
N ASP A 190 -14.65 13.09 -1.69
CA ASP A 190 -14.75 14.48 -2.14
C ASP A 190 -13.41 15.08 -2.56
N GLY A 191 -12.32 14.31 -2.48
CA GLY A 191 -10.96 14.77 -2.74
C GLY A 191 -10.31 15.53 -1.59
N GLY A 192 -10.92 15.62 -0.41
CA GLY A 192 -10.30 16.23 0.77
C GLY A 192 -9.10 15.42 1.27
N LEU A 193 -8.01 16.07 1.64
CA LEU A 193 -6.78 15.41 2.12
C LEU A 193 -7.04 14.70 3.46
N VAL A 194 -6.67 13.42 3.54
CA VAL A 194 -6.81 12.59 4.75
C VAL A 194 -5.45 12.38 5.42
N SER A 195 -4.44 12.01 4.63
CA SER A 195 -3.07 11.80 5.11
C SER A 195 -2.05 12.05 3.99
N ASN A 196 -0.83 12.44 4.35
CA ASN A 196 0.29 12.61 3.43
C ASN A 196 1.60 12.17 4.09
N ALA A 197 2.47 11.49 3.34
CA ALA A 197 3.82 11.16 3.77
C ALA A 197 4.69 12.44 3.90
N PRO A 198 5.48 12.59 4.99
CA PRO A 198 6.21 13.82 5.29
C PRO A 198 7.50 13.90 4.46
N HIS A 199 7.41 14.44 3.25
CA HIS A 199 8.59 14.69 2.41
C HIS A 199 8.66 16.14 1.95
N ILE A 200 7.57 16.70 1.41
CA ILE A 200 7.55 18.07 0.87
C ILE A 200 6.25 18.79 1.25
N PRO A 201 6.29 19.75 2.22
CA PRO A 201 5.09 20.45 2.69
C PRO A 201 4.35 21.23 1.61
N VAL A 202 5.04 21.78 0.59
CA VAL A 202 4.39 22.56 -0.48
C VAL A 202 3.41 21.74 -1.32
N HIS A 203 3.54 20.41 -1.34
CA HIS A 203 2.63 19.54 -2.07
C HIS A 203 1.23 19.41 -1.43
N LEU A 204 1.08 19.69 -0.13
CA LEU A 204 -0.12 19.40 0.64
C LEU A 204 -1.38 20.07 0.09
N GLY A 205 -1.36 21.40 -0.07
CA GLY A 205 -2.52 22.16 -0.55
C GLY A 205 -2.79 21.96 -2.04
N ALA A 206 -1.72 21.93 -2.85
CA ALA A 206 -1.82 21.85 -4.30
C ALA A 206 -2.32 20.48 -4.79
N MET A 207 -1.94 19.39 -4.13
CA MET A 207 -2.43 18.05 -4.49
C MET A 207 -3.93 17.88 -4.20
N GLN A 208 -4.44 18.45 -3.11
CA GLN A 208 -5.88 18.42 -2.81
C GLN A 208 -6.68 19.10 -3.93
N GLU A 209 -6.29 20.31 -4.32
CA GLU A 209 -6.97 21.01 -5.42
C GLU A 209 -6.86 20.23 -6.74
N THR A 210 -5.72 19.58 -6.99
CA THR A 210 -5.54 18.73 -8.18
C THR A 210 -6.55 17.60 -8.21
N VAL A 211 -6.70 16.86 -7.10
CA VAL A 211 -7.66 15.75 -7.00
C VAL A 211 -9.09 16.25 -7.17
N GLN A 212 -9.45 17.33 -6.47
CA GLN A 212 -10.79 17.92 -6.57
C GLN A 212 -11.11 18.45 -7.97
N PHE A 213 -10.14 19.04 -8.67
CA PHE A 213 -10.29 19.45 -10.06
C PHE A 213 -10.62 18.25 -10.96
N GLN A 214 -9.91 17.12 -10.81
CA GLN A 214 -10.18 15.92 -11.61
C GLN A 214 -11.56 15.34 -11.30
N ILE A 215 -11.98 15.33 -10.02
CA ILE A 215 -13.33 14.89 -9.62
C ILE A 215 -14.40 15.73 -10.32
N ARG A 216 -14.27 17.06 -10.30
CA ARG A 216 -15.22 17.98 -10.95
C ARG A 216 -15.22 17.83 -12.48
N SER A 217 -14.03 17.67 -13.07
CA SER A 217 -13.86 17.66 -14.53
C SER A 217 -14.28 16.33 -15.16
N LEU A 218 -13.98 15.20 -14.51
CA LEU A 218 -14.26 13.87 -15.04
C LEU A 218 -15.60 13.32 -14.55
N GLY A 219 -16.04 13.67 -13.33
CA GLY A 219 -17.31 13.23 -12.76
C GLY A 219 -17.54 11.72 -12.92
N ASN A 220 -18.68 11.38 -13.53
CA ASN A 220 -19.10 9.98 -13.76
C ASN A 220 -18.31 9.24 -14.85
N THR A 221 -17.33 9.87 -15.49
CA THR A 221 -16.50 9.22 -16.52
C THR A 221 -15.31 8.44 -15.92
N LEU A 222 -15.04 8.62 -14.63
CA LEU A 222 -14.06 7.84 -13.88
C LEU A 222 -14.51 6.38 -13.77
N LYS A 223 -13.60 5.46 -14.07
CA LYS A 223 -13.84 4.02 -13.98
C LYS A 223 -12.78 3.34 -13.13
N GLU A 224 -13.13 2.19 -12.57
CA GLU A 224 -12.17 1.33 -11.90
C GLU A 224 -11.03 0.94 -12.86
N GLY A 225 -9.79 1.08 -12.38
CA GLY A 225 -8.59 0.82 -13.17
C GLY A 225 -8.10 2.00 -14.02
N ASP A 226 -8.78 3.15 -14.00
CA ASP A 226 -8.26 4.37 -14.59
C ASP A 226 -7.20 5.02 -13.69
N VAL A 227 -6.21 5.69 -14.29
CA VAL A 227 -5.22 6.52 -13.60
C VAL A 227 -5.01 7.81 -14.38
N ILE A 228 -5.02 8.94 -13.68
CA ILE A 228 -5.00 10.28 -14.25
C ILE A 228 -3.66 10.94 -13.97
N LEU A 229 -3.11 11.63 -14.96
CA LEU A 229 -1.92 12.46 -14.87
C LEU A 229 -2.29 13.94 -15.06
N SER A 230 -1.78 14.81 -14.18
CA SER A 230 -1.92 16.26 -14.24
C SER A 230 -0.70 16.99 -13.70
N ASN A 231 -0.33 18.10 -14.32
CA ASN A 231 0.64 19.09 -13.82
C ASN A 231 0.25 20.53 -14.14
N HIS A 232 -0.86 20.75 -14.86
CA HIS A 232 -1.23 22.08 -15.31
C HIS A 232 -1.61 22.99 -14.11
N PRO A 233 -1.14 24.25 -14.04
CA PRO A 233 -1.45 25.17 -12.95
C PRO A 233 -2.95 25.37 -12.69
N CYS A 234 -3.76 25.53 -13.75
CA CYS A 234 -5.23 25.61 -13.62
C CYS A 234 -5.89 24.37 -12.99
N ALA A 235 -5.19 23.24 -12.97
CA ALA A 235 -5.64 21.98 -12.42
C ALA A 235 -4.88 21.60 -11.14
N GLY A 236 -4.34 22.59 -10.40
CA GLY A 236 -3.65 22.38 -9.11
C GLY A 236 -2.17 22.02 -9.19
N GLY A 237 -1.55 22.13 -10.38
CA GLY A 237 -0.10 22.00 -10.54
C GLY A 237 0.67 23.13 -9.86
N SER A 238 1.78 22.81 -9.18
CA SER A 238 2.69 23.78 -8.56
C SER A 238 3.61 24.42 -9.61
N HIS A 239 4.23 23.58 -10.42
CA HIS A 239 5.02 23.90 -11.60
C HIS A 239 5.07 22.65 -12.48
N LEU A 240 5.37 22.79 -13.77
CA LEU A 240 5.18 21.69 -14.72
C LEU A 240 5.98 20.40 -14.41
N PRO A 241 7.24 20.45 -13.91
CA PRO A 241 8.00 19.26 -13.55
C PRO A 241 7.37 18.37 -12.46
N ASP A 242 6.46 18.92 -11.64
CA ASP A 242 5.73 18.16 -10.62
C ASP A 242 4.53 17.43 -11.25
N LEU A 243 4.76 16.21 -11.69
CA LEU A 243 3.73 15.37 -12.28
C LEU A 243 2.90 14.69 -11.17
N THR A 244 1.60 14.95 -11.15
CA THR A 244 0.66 14.36 -10.19
C THR A 244 -0.11 13.21 -10.84
N VAL A 245 0.06 12.01 -10.30
CA VAL A 245 -0.65 10.79 -10.72
C VAL A 245 -1.73 10.48 -9.69
N ILE A 246 -2.97 10.32 -10.13
CA ILE A 246 -4.16 10.19 -9.28
C ILE A 246 -4.90 8.92 -9.65
N THR A 247 -5.26 8.13 -8.64
CA THR A 247 -5.97 6.85 -8.83
C THR A 247 -7.24 6.83 -7.99
N PRO A 248 -8.43 6.76 -8.61
CA PRO A 248 -9.69 6.55 -7.89
C PRO A 248 -9.74 5.13 -7.31
N VAL A 249 -10.21 5.02 -6.07
CA VAL A 249 -10.39 3.74 -5.37
C VAL A 249 -11.87 3.36 -5.41
N PHE A 250 -12.19 2.26 -6.10
CA PHE A 250 -13.55 1.72 -6.17
C PHE A 250 -13.71 0.51 -5.23
N ARG A 251 -14.96 0.23 -4.85
CA ARG A 251 -15.33 -0.95 -4.07
C ARG A 251 -16.55 -1.63 -4.70
N LYS A 252 -16.62 -2.96 -4.53
CA LYS A 252 -17.70 -3.78 -5.08
C LYS A 252 -19.07 -3.23 -4.65
N GLY A 253 -19.95 -2.97 -5.62
CA GLY A 253 -21.29 -2.46 -5.38
C GLY A 253 -21.40 -0.94 -5.23
N VAL A 254 -20.29 -0.19 -5.33
CA VAL A 254 -20.28 1.27 -5.30
C VAL A 254 -19.91 1.80 -6.69
N SER A 255 -20.77 2.64 -7.28
CA SER A 255 -20.58 3.18 -8.64
C SER A 255 -19.65 4.38 -8.72
N SER A 256 -19.30 4.99 -7.59
CA SER A 256 -18.40 6.13 -7.47
C SER A 256 -17.14 5.75 -6.69
N PRO A 257 -16.02 6.48 -6.87
CA PRO A 257 -14.85 6.32 -6.02
C PRO A 257 -15.19 6.56 -4.55
N VAL A 258 -14.70 5.70 -3.66
CA VAL A 258 -14.88 5.83 -2.21
C VAL A 258 -13.74 6.59 -1.52
N PHE A 259 -12.58 6.62 -2.18
CA PHE A 259 -11.35 7.30 -1.81
C PHE A 259 -10.58 7.62 -3.09
N PHE A 260 -9.59 8.50 -2.99
CA PHE A 260 -8.55 8.68 -4.00
C PHE A 260 -7.18 8.53 -3.35
N VAL A 261 -6.21 8.11 -4.14
CA VAL A 261 -4.81 8.15 -3.75
C VAL A 261 -4.03 8.86 -4.85
N ALA A 262 -3.05 9.66 -4.46
CA ALA A 262 -2.22 10.35 -5.43
C ALA A 262 -0.76 10.39 -5.00
N SER A 263 0.10 10.46 -6.00
CA SER A 263 1.53 10.72 -5.86
C SER A 263 1.93 11.87 -6.76
N ARG A 264 2.76 12.76 -6.24
CA ARG A 264 3.39 13.85 -7.00
C ARG A 264 4.89 13.63 -6.96
N GLY A 265 5.55 13.68 -8.11
CA GLY A 265 6.99 13.44 -8.24
C GLY A 265 7.61 14.46 -9.17
N HIS A 266 8.79 14.95 -8.80
CA HIS A 266 9.51 15.96 -9.57
C HIS A 266 10.39 15.32 -10.63
N HIS A 267 10.09 15.58 -11.89
CA HIS A 267 10.88 15.11 -13.03
C HIS A 267 11.97 16.12 -13.39
N ALA A 268 13.21 15.67 -13.62
CA ALA A 268 14.33 16.58 -13.83
C ALA A 268 14.25 17.40 -15.14
N ASP A 269 13.59 16.86 -16.16
CA ASP A 269 13.32 17.50 -17.45
C ASP A 269 12.03 16.88 -18.03
N ILE A 270 11.17 17.73 -18.57
CA ILE A 270 9.94 17.34 -19.27
C ILE A 270 9.81 18.09 -20.62
N GLY A 271 10.95 18.52 -21.17
CA GLY A 271 11.03 19.35 -22.37
C GLY A 271 11.00 20.84 -22.09
N GLY A 272 10.87 21.64 -23.15
CA GLY A 272 10.91 23.10 -23.10
C GLY A 272 12.18 23.69 -23.71
N ILE A 273 12.33 25.01 -23.58
CA ILE A 273 13.39 25.80 -24.23
C ILE A 273 14.79 25.57 -23.64
N THR A 274 14.86 25.20 -22.36
CA THR A 274 16.14 24.99 -21.66
C THR A 274 16.20 23.57 -21.10
N PRO A 275 17.35 22.86 -21.19
CA PRO A 275 17.54 21.61 -20.46
C PRO A 275 17.38 21.79 -18.96
N GLY A 276 16.60 20.90 -18.33
CA GLY A 276 16.35 20.90 -16.89
C GLY A 276 14.91 21.21 -16.53
N SER A 277 14.68 21.50 -15.24
CA SER A 277 13.35 21.53 -14.64
C SER A 277 12.61 22.86 -14.87
N MET A 278 13.28 24.01 -14.66
CA MET A 278 12.62 25.32 -14.66
C MET A 278 13.34 26.32 -15.59
N PRO A 279 12.90 26.49 -16.85
CA PRO A 279 13.49 27.47 -17.77
C PRO A 279 13.21 28.91 -17.32
N PRO A 280 14.24 29.74 -17.05
CA PRO A 280 14.06 31.09 -16.49
C PRO A 280 13.60 32.15 -17.49
N HIS A 281 13.56 31.81 -18.78
CA HIS A 281 13.27 32.75 -19.88
C HIS A 281 11.94 32.44 -20.59
N SER A 282 11.15 31.52 -20.04
CA SER A 282 9.83 31.21 -20.60
C SER A 282 8.89 32.39 -20.48
N THR A 283 8.14 32.63 -21.54
CA THR A 283 7.08 33.64 -21.64
C THR A 283 5.70 33.01 -21.84
N SER A 284 5.65 31.69 -22.06
CA SER A 284 4.43 30.89 -22.16
C SER A 284 4.64 29.48 -21.60
N LEU A 285 3.56 28.81 -21.18
CA LEU A 285 3.63 27.45 -20.62
C LEU A 285 4.21 26.43 -21.60
N GLN A 286 3.99 26.61 -22.90
CA GLN A 286 4.49 25.71 -23.94
C GLN A 286 6.04 25.72 -24.05
N GLN A 287 6.68 26.77 -23.55
CA GLN A 287 8.13 26.87 -23.45
C GLN A 287 8.69 26.19 -22.20
N GLU A 288 7.84 25.89 -21.21
CA GLU A 288 8.23 25.31 -19.92
C GLU A 288 8.26 23.77 -19.90
N GLY A 289 7.62 23.11 -20.88
CA GLY A 289 7.66 21.65 -21.02
C GLY A 289 6.30 21.03 -21.30
N ALA A 290 6.19 19.72 -21.09
CA ALA A 290 4.97 18.96 -21.33
C ALA A 290 3.85 19.34 -20.34
N VAL A 291 2.64 19.51 -20.87
CA VAL A 291 1.49 20.01 -20.10
C VAL A 291 0.35 19.00 -20.11
N PHE A 292 -0.15 18.68 -18.92
CA PHE A 292 -1.23 17.72 -18.67
C PHE A 292 -2.30 18.37 -17.78
N ILE A 293 -3.49 18.64 -18.34
CA ILE A 293 -4.64 19.12 -17.58
C ILE A 293 -5.39 17.95 -16.93
N SER A 294 -5.71 16.95 -17.75
CA SER A 294 -6.39 15.72 -17.34
C SER A 294 -6.08 14.64 -18.37
N PHE A 295 -5.03 13.86 -18.13
CA PHE A 295 -4.56 12.84 -19.07
C PHE A 295 -4.80 11.45 -18.50
N LYS A 296 -5.43 10.54 -19.27
CA LYS A 296 -5.60 9.14 -18.85
C LYS A 296 -4.31 8.36 -19.05
N LEU A 297 -3.47 8.33 -18.01
CA LEU A 297 -2.21 7.59 -17.99
C LEU A 297 -2.41 6.07 -18.04
N VAL A 298 -3.47 5.59 -17.38
CA VAL A 298 -3.93 4.20 -17.47
C VAL A 298 -5.42 4.22 -17.76
N THR A 299 -5.87 3.39 -18.70
CA THR A 299 -7.29 3.19 -19.00
C THR A 299 -7.61 1.72 -18.83
N GLY A 300 -8.54 1.39 -17.92
CA GLY A 300 -8.93 0.00 -17.66
C GLY A 300 -7.74 -0.93 -17.32
N GLY A 301 -6.73 -0.44 -16.60
CA GLY A 301 -5.53 -1.20 -16.24
C GLY A 301 -4.43 -1.30 -17.31
N VAL A 302 -4.60 -0.65 -18.47
CA VAL A 302 -3.60 -0.61 -19.55
C VAL A 302 -2.89 0.74 -19.57
N PHE A 303 -1.56 0.73 -19.42
CA PHE A 303 -0.72 1.93 -19.44
C PHE A 303 -0.59 2.50 -20.85
N GLN A 304 -0.89 3.79 -21.02
CA GLN A 304 -0.95 4.46 -22.32
C GLN A 304 0.43 4.99 -22.74
N GLU A 305 1.40 4.09 -22.94
CA GLU A 305 2.82 4.44 -23.20
C GLU A 305 2.99 5.34 -24.42
N GLU A 306 2.39 4.99 -25.56
CA GLU A 306 2.50 5.75 -26.81
C GLU A 306 1.94 7.17 -26.65
N ALA A 307 0.74 7.30 -26.08
CA ALA A 307 0.08 8.58 -25.90
C ALA A 307 0.82 9.50 -24.90
N VAL A 308 1.36 8.95 -23.80
CA VAL A 308 2.12 9.77 -22.84
C VAL A 308 3.49 10.15 -23.40
N THR A 309 4.11 9.28 -24.22
CA THR A 309 5.33 9.62 -24.96
C THR A 309 5.08 10.77 -25.94
N GLU A 310 4.01 10.71 -26.73
CA GLU A 310 3.65 11.80 -27.64
C GLU A 310 3.46 13.12 -26.88
N ALA A 311 2.73 13.10 -25.75
CA ALA A 311 2.51 14.27 -24.93
C ALA A 311 3.80 14.83 -24.29
N LEU A 312 4.73 13.96 -23.85
CA LEU A 312 6.04 14.36 -23.35
C LEU A 312 6.97 14.92 -24.43
N MET A 313 6.75 14.55 -25.70
CA MET A 313 7.51 15.04 -26.85
C MET A 313 6.87 16.27 -27.51
N ALA A 314 5.59 16.54 -27.25
CA ALA A 314 4.84 17.66 -27.81
C ALA A 314 5.51 19.04 -27.68
N PRO A 315 6.28 19.36 -26.62
CA PRO A 315 7.00 20.64 -26.55
C PRO A 315 7.95 20.88 -27.74
N ALA A 316 8.43 19.82 -28.42
CA ALA A 316 9.27 19.93 -29.64
C ALA A 316 8.57 20.63 -30.82
N GLN A 317 7.24 20.77 -30.78
CA GLN A 317 6.47 21.46 -31.82
C GLN A 317 6.58 22.99 -31.73
N TYR A 318 7.11 23.51 -30.62
CA TYR A 318 7.26 24.94 -30.39
C TYR A 318 8.67 25.42 -30.79
N PRO A 319 8.81 26.63 -31.36
CA PRO A 319 10.11 27.19 -31.73
C PRO A 319 11.08 27.18 -30.54
N GLU A 320 12.30 26.72 -30.79
CA GLU A 320 13.40 26.68 -29.81
C GLU A 320 13.18 25.74 -28.60
N SER A 321 12.04 25.03 -28.56
CA SER A 321 11.75 24.02 -27.55
C SER A 321 12.18 22.62 -28.01
N SER A 322 12.48 21.77 -27.05
CA SER A 322 12.63 20.33 -27.26
C SER A 322 11.53 19.58 -26.51
N GLY A 323 11.15 18.40 -27.00
CA GLY A 323 10.48 17.40 -26.17
C GLY A 323 11.38 16.98 -25.01
N THR A 324 10.85 16.18 -24.08
CA THR A 324 11.65 15.72 -22.95
C THR A 324 12.99 15.10 -23.39
N ARG A 325 14.05 15.50 -22.69
CA ARG A 325 15.40 14.97 -22.91
C ARG A 325 15.65 13.69 -22.11
N ASN A 326 14.75 13.36 -21.18
CA ASN A 326 14.86 12.25 -20.23
C ASN A 326 13.69 11.27 -20.33
N LEU A 327 13.18 11.01 -21.55
CA LEU A 327 11.97 10.20 -21.78
C LEU A 327 11.98 8.86 -21.03
N HIS A 328 13.12 8.17 -20.98
CA HIS A 328 13.25 6.90 -20.27
C HIS A 328 12.93 7.04 -18.77
N ASP A 329 13.50 8.05 -18.13
CA ASP A 329 13.28 8.37 -16.72
C ASP A 329 11.85 8.82 -16.48
N ASN A 330 11.30 9.69 -17.34
CA ASN A 330 9.91 10.12 -17.21
C ASN A 330 8.94 8.93 -17.24
N LEU A 331 9.09 8.03 -18.22
CA LEU A 331 8.24 6.84 -18.32
C LEU A 331 8.42 5.88 -17.14
N SER A 332 9.66 5.68 -16.69
CA SER A 332 9.94 4.79 -15.55
C SER A 332 9.35 5.34 -14.24
N ASP A 333 9.51 6.63 -13.98
CA ASP A 333 9.02 7.26 -12.77
C ASP A 333 7.48 7.40 -12.78
N LEU A 334 6.86 7.68 -13.94
CA LEU A 334 5.40 7.64 -14.07
C LEU A 334 4.84 6.25 -13.74
N ARG A 335 5.50 5.17 -14.21
CA ARG A 335 5.15 3.80 -13.84
C ARG A 335 5.33 3.54 -12.34
N ALA A 336 6.38 4.07 -11.73
CA ALA A 336 6.62 4.00 -10.29
C ALA A 336 5.51 4.72 -9.48
N GLN A 337 5.03 5.87 -9.96
CA GLN A 337 3.89 6.59 -9.37
C GLN A 337 2.58 5.78 -9.47
N VAL A 338 2.32 5.13 -10.61
CA VAL A 338 1.16 4.22 -10.74
C VAL A 338 1.27 3.05 -9.74
N ALA A 339 2.46 2.47 -9.57
CA ALA A 339 2.72 1.40 -8.62
C ALA A 339 2.47 1.83 -7.16
N ALA A 340 2.99 3.00 -6.80
CA ALA A 340 2.79 3.60 -5.49
C ALA A 340 1.29 3.80 -5.21
N ASN A 341 0.56 4.39 -6.15
CA ASN A 341 -0.88 4.58 -6.03
C ASN A 341 -1.63 3.26 -5.89
N ARG A 342 -1.31 2.23 -6.68
CA ARG A 342 -1.93 0.91 -6.50
C ARG A 342 -1.72 0.35 -5.09
N ARG A 343 -0.51 0.49 -4.53
CA ARG A 343 -0.26 0.06 -3.15
C ARG A 343 -1.17 0.79 -2.18
N GLY A 344 -1.35 2.09 -2.38
CA GLY A 344 -2.33 2.91 -1.64
C GLY A 344 -3.74 2.37 -1.76
N SER A 345 -4.25 2.18 -2.98
CA SER A 345 -5.60 1.66 -3.24
C SER A 345 -5.82 0.29 -2.62
N GLN A 346 -4.83 -0.60 -2.68
CA GLN A 346 -4.90 -1.92 -2.06
C GLN A 346 -5.03 -1.82 -0.54
N LEU A 347 -4.18 -1.02 0.11
CA LEU A 347 -4.20 -0.88 1.57
C LEU A 347 -5.47 -0.19 2.07
N VAL A 348 -5.98 0.80 1.34
CA VAL A 348 -7.31 1.38 1.61
C VAL A 348 -8.39 0.31 1.50
N GLY A 349 -8.32 -0.54 0.47
CA GLY A 349 -9.19 -1.69 0.31
C GLY A 349 -9.14 -2.66 1.49
N GLU A 350 -7.94 -3.07 1.93
CA GLU A 350 -7.72 -3.95 3.09
C GLU A 350 -8.26 -3.32 4.39
N LEU A 351 -8.12 -2.00 4.55
CA LEU A 351 -8.68 -1.27 5.67
C LEU A 351 -10.22 -1.31 5.67
N ILE A 352 -10.83 -1.07 4.51
CA ILE A 352 -12.29 -1.17 4.31
C ILE A 352 -12.79 -2.60 4.52
N ASP A 353 -12.03 -3.61 4.06
CA ASP A 353 -12.37 -5.02 4.25
C ASP A 353 -12.35 -5.43 5.73
N SER A 354 -11.50 -4.78 6.53
CA SER A 354 -11.35 -5.07 7.95
C SER A 354 -12.42 -4.39 8.83
N TYR A 355 -12.80 -3.15 8.51
CA TYR A 355 -13.64 -2.31 9.38
C TYR A 355 -14.99 -1.90 8.76
N GLY A 356 -15.18 -2.12 7.45
CA GLY A 356 -16.35 -1.66 6.72
C GLY A 356 -16.25 -0.20 6.25
N LEU A 357 -16.83 0.09 5.09
CA LEU A 357 -16.70 1.39 4.43
C LEU A 357 -17.21 2.56 5.28
N ALA A 358 -18.39 2.40 5.91
CA ALA A 358 -19.02 3.44 6.71
C ALA A 358 -18.15 3.85 7.90
N VAL A 359 -17.52 2.88 8.57
CA VAL A 359 -16.63 3.11 9.70
C VAL A 359 -15.37 3.83 9.25
N VAL A 360 -14.71 3.33 8.19
CA VAL A 360 -13.50 3.96 7.65
C VAL A 360 -13.75 5.41 7.25
N GLN A 361 -14.88 5.71 6.61
CA GLN A 361 -15.24 7.08 6.21
C GLN A 361 -15.66 7.96 7.39
N ALA A 362 -16.31 7.42 8.42
CA ALA A 362 -16.61 8.18 9.65
C ALA A 362 -15.31 8.63 10.35
N TYR A 363 -14.36 7.70 10.54
CA TYR A 363 -13.07 8.01 11.16
C TYR A 363 -12.20 8.92 10.28
N MET A 364 -12.27 8.79 8.96
CA MET A 364 -11.69 9.78 8.05
C MET A 364 -12.25 11.18 8.31
N GLY A 365 -13.58 11.31 8.43
CA GLY A 365 -14.23 12.58 8.73
C GLY A 365 -13.78 13.19 10.06
N TYR A 366 -13.64 12.37 11.11
CA TYR A 366 -13.13 12.81 12.42
C TYR A 366 -11.65 13.24 12.40
N ILE A 367 -10.85 12.73 11.47
CA ILE A 367 -9.44 13.16 11.30
C ILE A 367 -9.36 14.52 10.59
N GLN A 368 -10.33 14.81 9.71
CA GLN A 368 -10.37 16.03 8.91
C GLN A 368 -11.07 17.21 9.62
N SER A 369 -11.89 16.93 10.63
CA SER A 369 -12.52 17.92 11.51
C SER A 369 -11.55 18.44 12.55
#